data_AF-A0A8J3QGF4-F1
#
_entry.id   AF-A0A8J3QGF4-F1
#
_cell.length_a   1.000
_cell.length_b   1.000
_cell.length_c   1.000
_cell.angle_alpha   90.00
_cell.angle_beta   90.00
_cell.angle_gamma   90.00
#
_symmetry.space_group_name_H-M   'P 1'
#
loop_
_entity.id
_entity.type
_entity.pdbx_description
1 polymer ?
#
loop_
_entity_poly.entity_id
_entity_poly.type
_entity_poly.pdbx_seq_one_letter_code
_entity_poly.pdbx_strand_id
1 'polypeptide(L)'
;MVPRLMLALGVIVWAVIMVLLTRRRRPVQPERLPLASADPVAEVLADARPVSRFAGEQLDVNDLRWMVSVEELELTDEGGCNTVVGLDDTVSSYAEVYDDGFADALSDQPGIEAVDHADREVVLVRSLLSLPDVQAAAIRALLAINADPQVPRERPMPAAAMNDLADSVAGIMAGHGFVGRLRMSPEHDQSYFDAHDRHGPSFYRLCAQDRLVQIIGLRSGIGYHNSDGTIVNVRVRFTIEVVEVAAIGAAGSSEPDGCQVVAGERILSAAYDPVPAKVESIEHMLVRKALPLCDSTTSRAAIVDRWVTGLPWHVPDMLSWQAADIAARWGFRKHARDLLKHTPGRHKQAAEVAARHHL
;
A
#
# COMPACT_ATOMS: atom_id res chain seq x y z
N MET A 1 11.20 12.24 12.36
CA MET A 1 9.93 13.01 12.28
C MET A 1 9.75 13.72 10.93
N VAL A 2 10.20 13.14 9.80
CA VAL A 2 10.10 13.79 8.46
C VAL A 2 9.58 12.88 7.31
N PRO A 3 9.30 11.56 7.42
CA PRO A 3 8.85 10.80 6.25
C PRO A 3 7.35 10.92 5.92
N ARG A 4 6.50 11.42 6.83
CA ARG A 4 5.04 11.52 6.62
C ARG A 4 4.61 12.74 5.77
N LEU A 5 5.44 13.77 5.69
CA LEU A 5 5.10 15.00 4.93
C LEU A 5 5.17 14.79 3.40
N MET A 6 5.85 13.75 2.92
CA MET A 6 6.08 13.54 1.48
C MET A 6 4.93 12.82 0.76
N LEU A 7 4.04 12.14 1.48
CA LEU A 7 2.94 11.36 0.88
C LEU A 7 1.72 12.23 0.57
N ALA A 8 1.27 13.08 1.49
CA ALA A 8 0.22 14.07 1.24
C ALA A 8 0.55 15.01 0.07
N LEU A 9 1.83 15.36 -0.12
CA LEU A 9 2.32 16.16 -1.26
C LEU A 9 2.18 15.44 -2.61
N GLY A 10 2.19 14.09 -2.65
CA GLY A 10 2.14 13.30 -3.88
C GLY A 10 0.76 13.27 -4.55
N VAL A 11 -0.30 13.12 -3.75
CA VAL A 11 -1.69 13.08 -4.21
C VAL A 11 -2.11 14.44 -4.76
N ILE A 12 -1.71 15.52 -4.08
CA ILE A 12 -2.02 16.89 -4.49
C ILE A 12 -1.30 17.25 -5.80
N VAL A 13 -0.02 16.86 -5.95
CA VAL A 13 0.73 17.11 -7.19
C VAL A 13 0.07 16.42 -8.40
N TRP A 14 -0.51 15.23 -8.24
CA TRP A 14 -1.18 14.54 -9.34
C TRP A 14 -2.53 15.17 -9.71
N ALA A 15 -3.36 15.53 -8.73
CA ALA A 15 -4.63 16.23 -8.96
C ALA A 15 -4.41 17.62 -9.59
N VAL A 16 -3.42 18.37 -9.10
CA VAL A 16 -3.02 19.67 -9.65
C VAL A 16 -2.50 19.52 -11.09
N ILE A 17 -1.73 18.48 -11.42
CA ILE A 17 -1.26 18.23 -12.80
C ILE A 17 -2.40 17.92 -13.76
N MET A 18 -3.43 17.15 -13.34
CA MET A 18 -4.59 16.87 -14.18
C MET A 18 -5.43 18.12 -14.46
N VAL A 19 -5.57 19.01 -13.47
CA VAL A 19 -6.30 20.29 -13.61
C VAL A 19 -5.51 21.32 -14.42
N LEU A 20 -4.17 21.31 -14.36
CA LEU A 20 -3.30 22.26 -15.06
C LEU A 20 -3.20 22.05 -16.59
N LEU A 21 -3.64 20.91 -17.14
CA LEU A 21 -3.50 20.60 -18.57
C LEU A 21 -4.55 21.28 -19.48
N THR A 22 -5.58 21.92 -18.91
CA THR A 22 -6.64 22.64 -19.65
C THR A 22 -6.49 24.16 -19.51
N ARG A 23 -5.65 24.78 -20.36
CA ARG A 23 -5.35 26.22 -20.31
C ARG A 23 -6.29 27.08 -21.16
N ARG A 24 -7.17 27.91 -20.54
CA ARG A 24 -7.61 29.22 -21.10
C ARG A 24 -7.93 30.24 -19.98
N ARG A 25 -7.52 31.50 -20.23
CA ARG A 25 -7.73 32.81 -19.54
C ARG A 25 -8.12 32.84 -18.04
N ARG A 26 -7.29 33.55 -17.24
CA ARG A 26 -7.44 33.83 -15.80
C ARG A 26 -8.71 34.62 -15.43
N PRO A 27 -9.62 34.06 -14.62
CA PRO A 27 -10.63 34.80 -13.87
C PRO A 27 -10.02 35.46 -12.62
N VAL A 28 -10.65 36.51 -12.10
CA VAL A 28 -10.23 37.19 -10.84
C VAL A 28 -10.73 36.36 -9.67
N GLN A 29 -9.82 35.88 -8.82
CA GLN A 29 -10.18 35.14 -7.60
C GLN A 29 -10.88 36.06 -6.59
N PRO A 30 -11.92 35.58 -5.89
CA PRO A 30 -12.52 36.32 -4.79
C PRO A 30 -11.55 36.41 -3.60
N GLU A 31 -11.47 37.58 -2.97
CA GLU A 31 -10.61 37.82 -1.80
C GLU A 31 -11.09 37.00 -0.60
N ARG A 32 -10.17 36.25 0.02
CA ARG A 32 -10.47 35.45 1.22
C ARG A 32 -10.65 36.34 2.44
N LEU A 33 -11.51 35.89 3.34
CA LEU A 33 -11.70 36.46 4.66
C LEU A 33 -10.43 36.28 5.51
N PRO A 34 -10.16 37.21 6.44
CA PRO A 34 -9.10 37.03 7.43
C PRO A 34 -9.37 35.80 8.30
N LEU A 35 -8.30 35.27 8.87
CA LEU A 35 -8.35 34.14 9.82
C LEU A 35 -9.36 34.41 10.94
N ALA A 36 -10.20 33.42 11.25
CA ALA A 36 -11.16 33.53 12.34
C ALA A 36 -10.48 33.55 13.72
N SER A 37 -9.30 32.91 13.84
CA SER A 37 -8.48 32.88 15.05
C SER A 37 -7.00 32.70 14.74
N ALA A 38 -6.14 32.70 15.77
CA ALA A 38 -4.69 32.60 15.61
C ALA A 38 -4.23 31.22 15.09
N ASP A 39 -4.94 30.14 15.44
CA ASP A 39 -4.77 28.79 14.90
C ASP A 39 -6.13 28.07 14.91
N PRO A 40 -6.96 28.25 13.88
CA PRO A 40 -8.30 27.66 13.80
C PRO A 40 -8.29 26.13 13.88
N VAL A 41 -7.21 25.50 13.41
CA VAL A 41 -7.04 24.05 13.47
C VAL A 41 -6.77 23.61 14.91
N ALA A 42 -5.87 24.28 15.62
CA ALA A 42 -5.59 23.95 17.01
C ALA A 42 -6.83 24.10 17.91
N GLU A 43 -7.68 25.10 17.66
CA GLU A 43 -8.95 25.26 18.39
C GLU A 43 -9.90 24.08 18.16
N VAL A 44 -10.07 23.62 16.91
CA VAL A 44 -10.90 22.43 16.61
C VAL A 44 -10.34 21.18 17.28
N LEU A 45 -9.02 21.00 17.27
CA LEU A 45 -8.39 19.82 17.88
C LEU A 45 -8.44 19.84 19.41
N ALA A 46 -8.44 21.02 20.04
CA ALA A 46 -8.56 21.16 21.48
C ALA A 46 -9.94 20.72 22.00
N ASP A 47 -11.00 20.97 21.22
CA ASP A 47 -12.37 20.58 21.54
C ASP A 47 -12.72 19.15 21.11
N ALA A 48 -11.89 18.56 20.25
CA ALA A 48 -12.10 17.22 19.71
C ALA A 48 -11.79 16.14 20.75
N ARG A 49 -12.73 15.21 20.92
CA ARG A 49 -12.52 14.00 21.73
C ARG A 49 -12.01 12.88 20.84
N PRO A 50 -11.22 11.93 21.38
CA PRO A 50 -10.93 10.69 20.66
C PRO A 50 -12.24 10.03 20.27
N VAL A 51 -12.47 9.90 18.97
CA VAL A 51 -13.65 9.21 18.44
C VAL A 51 -13.19 7.85 17.94
N SER A 52 -13.84 6.80 18.43
CA SER A 52 -13.59 5.44 17.99
C SER A 52 -14.80 5.00 17.18
N ARG A 53 -14.63 5.03 15.86
CA ARG A 53 -15.65 4.51 14.92
C ARG A 53 -15.61 2.99 14.86
N PHE A 54 -14.43 2.39 15.02
CA PHE A 54 -14.17 0.96 14.93
C PHE A 54 -13.62 0.39 16.24
N ALA A 55 -14.03 -0.83 16.60
CA ALA A 55 -13.61 -1.46 17.85
C ALA A 55 -12.10 -1.72 17.88
N GLY A 56 -11.38 -0.98 18.73
CA GLY A 56 -9.93 -1.13 18.93
C GLY A 56 -9.07 -0.16 18.12
N GLU A 57 -9.65 0.64 17.24
CA GLU A 57 -8.97 1.70 16.48
C GLU A 57 -9.49 3.06 16.97
N GLN A 58 -8.56 3.90 17.42
CA GLN A 58 -8.84 5.27 17.84
C GLN A 58 -8.23 6.20 16.79
N LEU A 59 -9.05 7.10 16.26
CA LEU A 59 -8.54 8.20 15.46
C LEU A 59 -7.68 9.09 16.38
N ASP A 60 -6.38 9.17 16.12
CA ASP A 60 -5.54 10.14 16.82
C ASP A 60 -5.88 11.53 16.31
N VAL A 61 -6.60 12.27 17.14
CA VAL A 61 -7.03 13.65 16.88
C VAL A 61 -5.83 14.54 16.54
N ASN A 62 -4.63 14.26 17.06
CA ASN A 62 -3.44 15.04 16.72
C ASN A 62 -2.94 14.80 15.29
N ASP A 63 -3.20 13.62 14.72
CA ASP A 63 -2.80 13.27 13.36
C ASP A 63 -3.72 13.92 12.31
N LEU A 64 -4.94 14.33 12.69
CA LEU A 64 -5.90 14.99 11.78
C LEU A 64 -5.36 16.27 11.14
N ARG A 65 -4.48 17.01 11.83
CA ARG A 65 -3.80 18.19 11.28
C ARG A 65 -2.97 17.87 10.05
N TRP A 66 -2.45 16.65 9.97
CA TRP A 66 -1.56 16.17 8.91
C TRP A 66 -2.29 15.34 7.86
N MET A 67 -3.44 14.77 8.22
CA MET A 67 -4.30 14.00 7.32
C MET A 67 -5.13 14.89 6.39
N VAL A 68 -5.44 16.13 6.77
CA VAL A 68 -6.21 17.07 5.95
C VAL A 68 -5.27 18.11 5.34
N SER A 69 -5.19 18.11 4.01
CA SER A 69 -4.49 19.11 3.23
C SER A 69 -5.48 20.03 2.52
N VAL A 70 -5.15 21.33 2.46
CA VAL A 70 -5.95 22.32 1.75
C VAL A 70 -5.05 23.16 0.85
N GLU A 71 -5.46 23.34 -0.39
CA GLU A 71 -4.71 24.14 -1.36
C GLU A 71 -5.64 25.06 -2.15
N GLU A 72 -5.14 26.22 -2.53
CA GLU A 72 -5.87 27.18 -3.35
C GLU A 72 -5.82 26.77 -4.82
N LEU A 73 -6.98 26.80 -5.49
CA LEU A 73 -7.06 26.54 -6.92
C LEU A 73 -6.74 27.80 -7.73
N GLU A 74 -5.70 27.73 -8.55
CA GLU A 74 -5.29 28.84 -9.43
C GLU A 74 -6.27 29.14 -10.57
N LEU A 75 -7.24 28.26 -10.86
CA LEU A 75 -8.18 28.39 -11.98
C LEU A 75 -9.61 28.00 -11.53
N THR A 76 -10.56 28.93 -11.65
CA THR A 76 -11.99 28.64 -11.55
C THR A 76 -12.53 28.33 -12.95
N ASP A 77 -12.68 27.06 -13.32
CA ASP A 77 -13.40 26.71 -14.56
C ASP A 77 -14.24 25.42 -14.50
N GLU A 78 -14.42 24.80 -13.32
CA GLU A 78 -15.51 23.86 -13.08
C GLU A 78 -16.18 24.18 -11.73
N GLY A 79 -17.50 24.39 -11.73
CA GLY A 79 -18.32 24.59 -10.51
C GLY A 79 -18.15 25.92 -9.75
N GLY A 80 -17.09 26.69 -10.02
CA GLY A 80 -16.76 27.91 -9.27
C GLY A 80 -16.04 27.65 -7.94
N CYS A 81 -15.52 26.43 -7.75
CA CYS A 81 -14.70 26.05 -6.59
C CYS A 81 -13.33 26.73 -6.63
N ASN A 82 -12.80 27.11 -5.47
CA ASN A 82 -11.56 27.89 -5.33
C ASN A 82 -10.54 27.24 -4.38
N THR A 83 -10.88 26.08 -3.80
CA THR A 83 -10.04 25.36 -2.84
C THR A 83 -10.13 23.86 -3.11
N VAL A 84 -9.02 23.13 -3.03
CA VAL A 84 -9.00 21.67 -2.96
C VAL A 84 -8.81 21.27 -1.52
N VAL A 85 -9.57 20.28 -1.06
CA VAL A 85 -9.31 19.57 0.18
C VAL A 85 -8.94 18.14 -0.17
N GLY A 86 -7.70 17.76 0.15
CA GLY A 86 -7.18 16.42 -0.02
C GLY A 86 -7.01 15.72 1.32
N LEU A 87 -7.43 14.46 1.39
CA LEU A 87 -7.26 13.62 2.55
C LEU A 87 -6.12 12.63 2.30
N ASP A 88 -5.31 12.38 3.32
CA ASP A 88 -4.26 11.36 3.28
C ASP A 88 -4.90 9.96 3.19
N ASP A 89 -4.29 9.06 2.42
CA ASP A 89 -4.79 7.69 2.20
C ASP A 89 -5.03 6.92 3.52
N THR A 90 -4.35 7.29 4.62
CA THR A 90 -4.60 6.69 5.95
C THR A 90 -5.97 7.05 6.53
N VAL A 91 -6.65 8.07 6.01
CA VAL A 91 -8.03 8.42 6.43
C VAL A 91 -8.99 7.27 6.14
N SER A 92 -8.77 6.51 5.06
CA SER A 92 -9.56 5.31 4.75
C SER A 92 -9.49 4.22 5.84
N SER A 93 -8.42 4.20 6.65
CA SER A 93 -8.34 3.34 7.84
C SER A 93 -9.38 3.70 8.92
N TYR A 94 -9.90 4.92 8.91
CA TYR A 94 -10.75 5.46 9.98
C TYR A 94 -12.16 5.85 9.50
N ALA A 95 -12.31 6.27 8.25
CA ALA A 95 -13.57 6.71 7.67
C ALA A 95 -13.66 6.46 6.16
N GLU A 96 -14.84 6.03 5.71
CA GLU A 96 -15.19 5.88 4.30
C GLU A 96 -15.73 7.20 3.75
N VAL A 97 -14.85 8.19 3.64
CA VAL A 97 -15.21 9.61 3.43
C VAL A 97 -16.22 9.86 2.30
N TYR A 98 -16.09 9.18 1.16
CA TYR A 98 -17.03 9.31 0.04
C TYR A 98 -18.42 8.78 0.38
N ASP A 99 -18.49 7.57 0.92
CA ASP A 99 -19.75 6.86 1.20
C ASP A 99 -20.44 7.35 2.49
N ASP A 100 -19.66 7.92 3.41
CA ASP A 100 -20.10 8.40 4.72
C ASP A 100 -20.63 9.84 4.68
N GLY A 101 -20.71 10.45 3.50
CA GLY A 101 -21.22 11.81 3.33
C GLY A 101 -20.27 12.88 3.83
N PHE A 102 -18.95 12.69 3.67
CA PHE A 102 -17.97 13.73 4.03
C PHE A 102 -18.26 15.06 3.31
N ALA A 103 -18.61 15.03 2.02
CA ALA A 103 -18.96 16.24 1.29
C ALA A 103 -20.23 16.92 1.84
N ASP A 104 -21.23 16.14 2.27
CA ASP A 104 -22.43 16.68 2.90
C ASP A 104 -22.09 17.32 4.26
N ALA A 105 -21.33 16.62 5.09
CA ALA A 105 -20.87 17.11 6.39
C ALA A 105 -19.96 18.35 6.27
N LEU A 106 -19.19 18.44 5.19
CA LEU A 106 -18.38 19.61 4.85
C LEU A 106 -19.23 20.76 4.32
N SER A 107 -20.23 20.47 3.49
CA SER A 107 -21.18 21.47 2.99
C SER A 107 -22.03 22.08 4.11
N ASP A 108 -22.24 21.35 5.21
CA ASP A 108 -22.94 21.85 6.40
C ASP A 108 -22.07 22.77 7.28
N GLN A 109 -20.76 22.88 6.99
CA GLN A 109 -19.87 23.74 7.78
C GLN A 109 -20.09 25.22 7.46
N PRO A 110 -20.10 26.11 8.47
CA PRO A 110 -20.23 27.54 8.25
C PRO A 110 -19.14 28.09 7.33
N GLY A 111 -19.56 28.85 6.30
CA GLY A 111 -18.64 29.48 5.34
C GLY A 111 -18.22 28.58 4.17
N ILE A 112 -18.67 27.34 4.11
CA ILE A 112 -18.59 26.48 2.93
C ILE A 112 -19.85 26.71 2.08
N GLU A 113 -19.67 27.06 0.81
CA GLU A 113 -20.78 27.43 -0.08
C GLU A 113 -21.16 26.33 -1.07
N ALA A 114 -20.20 25.48 -1.43
CA ALA A 114 -20.41 24.31 -2.27
C ALA A 114 -19.24 23.34 -2.09
N VAL A 115 -19.54 22.05 -2.26
CA VAL A 115 -18.57 20.96 -2.25
C VAL A 115 -18.86 20.06 -3.44
N ASP A 116 -17.86 19.84 -4.29
CA ASP A 116 -17.92 18.92 -5.42
C ASP A 116 -16.90 17.79 -5.23
N HIS A 117 -17.29 16.55 -5.50
CA HIS A 117 -16.36 15.42 -5.46
C HIS A 117 -15.49 15.36 -6.72
N ALA A 118 -14.18 15.39 -6.54
CA ALA A 118 -13.21 15.12 -7.60
C ALA A 118 -12.73 13.66 -7.57
N ASP A 119 -12.53 13.10 -6.37
CA ASP A 119 -12.14 11.70 -6.15
C ASP A 119 -12.66 11.21 -4.77
N ARG A 120 -12.39 9.94 -4.41
CA ARG A 120 -12.76 9.33 -3.11
C ARG A 120 -12.26 10.16 -1.93
N GLU A 121 -11.02 10.64 -2.01
CA GLU A 121 -10.32 11.35 -0.93
C GLU A 121 -10.06 12.84 -1.26
N VAL A 122 -10.60 13.31 -2.38
CA VAL A 122 -10.37 14.69 -2.87
C VAL A 122 -11.71 15.37 -3.16
N VAL A 123 -11.93 16.49 -2.50
CA VAL A 123 -13.11 17.35 -2.73
C VAL A 123 -12.68 18.74 -3.14
N LEU A 124 -13.45 19.35 -4.04
CA LEU A 124 -13.33 20.73 -4.44
C LEU A 124 -14.33 21.54 -3.64
N VAL A 125 -13.90 22.68 -3.12
CA VAL A 125 -14.67 23.51 -2.21
C VAL A 125 -14.76 24.93 -2.77
N ARG A 126 -15.95 25.50 -2.70
CA ARG A 126 -16.16 26.94 -2.84
C ARG A 126 -16.33 27.56 -1.45
N SER A 127 -15.41 28.45 -1.08
CA SER A 127 -15.47 29.15 0.20
C SER A 127 -14.69 30.47 0.16
N LEU A 128 -15.19 31.49 0.85
CA LEU A 128 -14.44 32.72 1.10
C LEU A 128 -13.54 32.64 2.34
N LEU A 129 -13.54 31.52 3.07
CA LEU A 129 -12.72 31.35 4.26
C LEU A 129 -11.22 31.36 3.93
N SER A 130 -10.40 31.70 4.91
CA SER A 130 -8.96 31.47 4.85
C SER A 130 -8.66 29.96 4.70
N LEU A 131 -7.53 29.59 4.11
CA LEU A 131 -7.18 28.16 3.97
C LEU A 131 -7.17 27.42 5.33
N PRO A 132 -6.57 27.96 6.42
CA PRO A 132 -6.64 27.31 7.72
C PRO A 132 -8.06 27.14 8.27
N ASP A 133 -8.97 28.07 7.98
CA ASP A 133 -10.38 27.94 8.36
C ASP A 133 -11.11 26.86 7.55
N VAL A 134 -10.78 26.70 6.26
CA VAL A 134 -11.27 25.57 5.44
C VAL A 134 -10.71 24.24 5.97
N GLN A 135 -9.43 24.19 6.36
CA GLN A 135 -8.84 23.01 6.98
C GLN A 135 -9.55 22.65 8.28
N ALA A 136 -9.82 23.64 9.14
CA ALA A 136 -10.57 23.46 10.38
C ALA A 136 -12.01 22.97 10.11
N ALA A 137 -12.68 23.48 9.08
CA ALA A 137 -13.99 23.01 8.65
C ALA A 137 -13.96 21.54 8.18
N ALA A 138 -12.97 21.16 7.36
CA ALA A 138 -12.76 19.78 6.92
C ALA A 138 -12.48 18.82 8.09
N ILE A 139 -11.69 19.23 9.07
CA ILE A 139 -11.46 18.44 10.30
C ILE A 139 -12.77 18.27 11.09
N ARG A 140 -13.58 19.33 11.24
CA ARG A 140 -14.90 19.22 11.90
C ARG A 140 -15.84 18.28 11.15
N ALA A 141 -15.86 18.33 9.83
CA ALA A 141 -16.65 17.42 9.00
C ALA A 141 -16.18 15.96 9.15
N LEU A 142 -14.87 15.70 9.17
CA LEU A 142 -14.32 14.37 9.46
C LEU A 142 -14.72 13.88 10.85
N LEU A 143 -14.63 14.73 11.88
CA LEU A 143 -15.04 14.36 13.23
C LEU A 143 -16.55 14.07 13.31
N ALA A 144 -17.36 14.82 12.58
CA ALA A 144 -18.82 14.64 12.54
C ALA A 144 -19.21 13.28 11.92
N ILE A 145 -18.63 12.91 10.77
CA ILE A 145 -18.91 11.59 10.15
C ILE A 145 -18.38 10.41 10.98
N ASN A 146 -17.41 10.66 11.86
CA ASN A 146 -16.87 9.65 12.78
C ASN A 146 -17.64 9.53 14.10
N ALA A 147 -18.53 10.48 14.43
CA ALA A 147 -19.23 10.53 15.72
C ALA A 147 -20.19 9.36 15.94
N ASP A 148 -20.72 8.77 14.86
CA ASP A 148 -21.60 7.61 14.91
C ASP A 148 -20.83 6.31 14.66
N PRO A 149 -20.89 5.33 15.59
CA PRO A 149 -20.28 4.02 15.38
C PRO A 149 -20.89 3.33 14.17
N GLN A 150 -20.07 3.08 13.15
CA GLN A 150 -20.44 2.31 11.96
C GLN A 150 -19.61 1.03 11.91
N VAL A 151 -20.19 -0.04 11.38
CA VAL A 151 -19.42 -1.22 11.01
C VAL A 151 -18.54 -0.80 9.82
N PRO A 152 -17.19 -0.91 9.89
CA PRO A 152 -16.34 -0.66 8.74
C PRO A 152 -16.86 -1.52 7.59
N ARG A 153 -17.22 -0.88 6.47
CA ARG A 153 -17.58 -1.58 5.24
C ARG A 153 -16.39 -2.41 4.77
N GLU A 154 -15.18 -1.89 4.97
CA GLU A 154 -13.92 -2.51 4.60
C GLU A 154 -13.25 -3.11 5.86
N ARG A 155 -13.29 -4.44 6.03
CA ARG A 155 -12.49 -5.13 7.07
C ARG A 155 -11.62 -6.22 6.49
N PRO A 156 -10.41 -6.43 7.05
CA PRO A 156 -9.64 -7.62 6.73
C PRO A 156 -10.46 -8.86 7.11
N MET A 157 -10.35 -9.89 6.28
CA MET A 157 -10.90 -11.19 6.55
C MET A 157 -10.42 -11.71 7.92
N PRO A 158 -11.31 -12.29 8.74
CA PRO A 158 -10.92 -12.94 9.98
C PRO A 158 -9.83 -13.97 9.74
N ALA A 159 -8.86 -14.04 10.66
CA ALA A 159 -7.75 -14.99 10.55
C ALA A 159 -8.22 -16.45 10.40
N ALA A 160 -9.33 -16.82 11.07
CA ALA A 160 -9.95 -18.13 10.93
C ALA A 160 -10.40 -18.41 9.48
N ALA A 161 -11.10 -17.47 8.83
CA ALA A 161 -11.55 -17.63 7.45
C ALA A 161 -10.37 -17.64 6.45
N MET A 162 -9.31 -16.86 6.71
CA MET A 162 -8.07 -16.93 5.92
C MET A 162 -7.36 -18.28 6.09
N ASN A 163 -7.37 -18.85 7.29
CA ASN A 163 -6.82 -20.18 7.57
C ASN A 163 -7.62 -21.27 6.85
N ASP A 164 -8.96 -21.21 6.88
CA ASP A 164 -9.82 -22.18 6.19
C ASP A 164 -9.62 -22.15 4.66
N LEU A 165 -9.46 -20.96 4.08
CA LEU A 165 -9.11 -20.80 2.66
C LEU A 165 -7.72 -21.38 2.37
N ALA A 166 -6.74 -21.13 3.23
CA ALA A 166 -5.40 -21.70 3.08
C ALA A 166 -5.44 -23.24 3.17
N ASP A 167 -6.18 -23.81 4.11
CA ASP A 167 -6.34 -25.26 4.25
C ASP A 167 -7.00 -25.89 3.04
N SER A 168 -7.98 -25.19 2.45
CA SER A 168 -8.67 -25.64 1.24
C SER A 168 -7.72 -25.78 0.04
N VAL A 169 -6.65 -25.00 -0.02
CA VAL A 169 -5.69 -25.00 -1.15
C VAL A 169 -4.38 -25.72 -0.80
N ALA A 170 -4.24 -26.18 0.44
CA ALA A 170 -3.04 -26.85 0.93
C ALA A 170 -2.70 -28.13 0.14
N GLY A 171 -3.71 -28.86 -0.35
CA GLY A 171 -3.51 -30.06 -1.17
C GLY A 171 -2.79 -29.77 -2.48
N ILE A 172 -3.16 -28.69 -3.17
CA ILE A 172 -2.49 -28.25 -4.41
C ILE A 172 -1.07 -27.79 -4.08
N MET A 173 -0.90 -26.98 -3.03
CA MET A 173 0.42 -26.51 -2.60
C MET A 173 1.37 -27.67 -2.29
N ALA A 174 0.89 -28.67 -1.54
CA ALA A 174 1.64 -29.88 -1.21
C ALA A 174 2.02 -30.69 -2.46
N GLY A 175 1.13 -30.79 -3.45
CA GLY A 175 1.41 -31.42 -4.74
C GLY A 175 2.59 -30.78 -5.50
N HIS A 176 2.89 -29.51 -5.22
CA HIS A 176 4.01 -28.77 -5.82
C HIS A 176 5.24 -28.65 -4.89
N GLY A 177 5.27 -29.43 -3.80
CA GLY A 177 6.39 -29.48 -2.86
C GLY A 177 6.45 -28.31 -1.88
N PHE A 178 5.39 -27.52 -1.78
CA PHE A 178 5.25 -26.53 -0.72
C PHE A 178 4.74 -27.19 0.56
N VAL A 179 5.31 -26.80 1.70
CA VAL A 179 5.00 -27.31 3.03
C VAL A 179 4.64 -26.17 3.97
N GLY A 180 3.89 -26.50 5.02
CA GLY A 180 3.70 -25.71 6.22
C GLY A 180 3.02 -24.35 6.05
N ARG A 181 2.82 -23.68 7.21
CA ARG A 181 2.50 -22.26 7.32
C ARG A 181 3.74 -21.53 7.83
N LEU A 182 4.41 -20.74 6.98
CA LEU A 182 5.54 -19.89 7.37
C LEU A 182 5.02 -18.53 7.84
N ARG A 183 5.63 -17.95 8.87
CA ARG A 183 5.51 -16.52 9.18
C ARG A 183 6.89 -15.90 9.03
N MET A 184 7.01 -14.87 8.19
CA MET A 184 8.27 -14.16 8.00
C MET A 184 8.65 -13.40 9.29
N SER A 185 9.92 -13.02 9.45
CA SER A 185 10.30 -12.19 10.59
C SER A 185 9.60 -10.83 10.50
N PRO A 186 9.26 -10.20 11.64
CA PRO A 186 8.62 -8.88 11.66
C PRO A 186 9.38 -7.81 10.85
N GLU A 187 10.71 -7.95 10.72
CA GLU A 187 11.59 -7.06 9.95
C GLU A 187 11.40 -7.19 8.43
N HIS A 188 11.01 -8.38 7.94
CA HIS A 188 10.64 -8.61 6.52
C HIS A 188 9.17 -8.28 6.23
N ASP A 189 8.33 -8.26 7.26
CA ASP A 189 6.91 -7.89 7.19
C ASP A 189 6.70 -6.38 7.08
N GLN A 190 7.70 -5.54 7.39
CA GLN A 190 7.51 -4.08 7.46
C GLN A 190 7.93 -3.29 6.21
N SER A 191 8.57 -3.93 5.22
CA SER A 191 9.35 -3.15 4.25
C SER A 191 8.55 -2.52 3.09
N TYR A 192 7.27 -2.86 2.85
CA TYR A 192 6.57 -2.31 1.68
C TYR A 192 5.03 -2.34 1.70
N PHE A 193 4.39 -2.44 2.86
CA PHE A 193 2.97 -2.79 2.87
C PHE A 193 2.07 -1.65 3.32
N ASP A 194 1.07 -1.43 2.48
CA ASP A 194 -0.13 -0.67 2.76
C ASP A 194 -0.67 -1.08 4.14
N ALA A 195 -0.92 -0.10 5.02
CA ALA A 195 -1.27 -0.34 6.42
C ALA A 195 -2.55 -1.19 6.59
N HIS A 196 -3.30 -1.35 5.50
CA HIS A 196 -4.59 -2.02 5.41
C HIS A 196 -4.51 -3.53 5.11
N ASP A 197 -3.36 -4.07 4.66
CA ASP A 197 -3.22 -5.49 4.34
C ASP A 197 -2.87 -6.32 5.59
N ARG A 198 -3.76 -7.22 6.00
CA ARG A 198 -3.46 -8.17 7.08
C ARG A 198 -2.72 -9.40 6.51
N HIS A 199 -1.51 -9.65 7.02
CA HIS A 199 -0.74 -10.86 6.70
C HIS A 199 -1.56 -12.11 7.02
N GLY A 200 -1.75 -12.96 6.02
CA GLY A 200 -2.38 -14.27 6.15
C GLY A 200 -1.36 -15.42 6.08
N PRO A 201 -1.84 -16.66 5.95
CA PRO A 201 -0.99 -17.84 5.89
C PRO A 201 -0.04 -17.81 4.69
N SER A 202 1.19 -18.31 4.87
CA SER A 202 2.15 -18.47 3.78
C SER A 202 2.62 -19.91 3.65
N PHE A 203 2.83 -20.39 2.45
CA PHE A 203 3.39 -21.72 2.16
C PHE A 203 4.83 -21.58 1.70
N TYR A 204 5.70 -22.54 2.02
CA TYR A 204 7.10 -22.45 1.61
C TYR A 204 7.65 -23.74 1.00
N ARG A 205 8.62 -23.58 0.10
CA ARG A 205 9.34 -24.68 -0.56
C ARG A 205 10.84 -24.45 -0.43
N LEU A 206 11.55 -25.45 0.09
CA LEU A 206 13.02 -25.40 0.24
C LEU A 206 13.70 -25.89 -1.03
N CYS A 207 14.47 -25.00 -1.67
CA CYS A 207 15.37 -25.32 -2.78
C CYS A 207 16.79 -25.52 -2.21
N ALA A 208 16.97 -26.64 -1.49
CA ALA A 208 18.11 -26.87 -0.61
C ALA A 208 19.49 -26.84 -1.32
N GLN A 209 19.57 -27.16 -2.60
CA GLN A 209 20.86 -27.12 -3.33
C GLN A 209 21.40 -25.69 -3.48
N ASP A 210 20.51 -24.70 -3.54
CA ASP A 210 20.84 -23.30 -3.80
C ASP A 210 20.67 -22.40 -2.58
N ARG A 211 20.33 -22.97 -1.42
CA ARG A 211 19.99 -22.21 -0.20
C ARG A 211 18.88 -21.19 -0.43
N LEU A 212 17.88 -21.57 -1.24
CA LEU A 212 16.74 -20.72 -1.54
C LEU A 212 15.50 -21.25 -0.84
N VAL A 213 14.64 -20.34 -0.38
CA VAL A 213 13.29 -20.61 0.11
C VAL A 213 12.33 -19.84 -0.75
N GLN A 214 11.38 -20.53 -1.36
CA GLN A 214 10.28 -19.91 -2.08
C GLN A 214 9.07 -19.84 -1.17
N ILE A 215 8.37 -18.72 -1.16
CA ILE A 215 7.26 -18.45 -0.26
C ILE A 215 6.10 -17.94 -1.09
N ILE A 216 4.91 -18.52 -0.89
CA ILE A 216 3.66 -18.00 -1.41
C ILE A 216 2.81 -17.55 -0.23
N GLY A 217 2.68 -16.25 -0.05
CA GLY A 217 1.87 -15.62 0.98
C GLY A 217 0.46 -15.30 0.49
N LEU A 218 -0.54 -15.63 1.30
CA LEU A 218 -1.89 -15.12 1.15
C LEU A 218 -2.04 -13.89 2.04
N ARG A 219 -2.58 -12.82 1.50
CA ARG A 219 -2.90 -11.61 2.25
C ARG A 219 -4.38 -11.34 2.16
N SER A 220 -4.99 -11.04 3.31
CA SER A 220 -6.33 -10.49 3.26
C SER A 220 -6.21 -9.10 2.65
N GLY A 221 -6.76 -8.94 1.46
CA GLY A 221 -7.09 -7.60 0.99
C GLY A 221 -8.30 -7.08 1.75
N ILE A 222 -8.78 -5.94 1.29
CA ILE A 222 -9.99 -5.31 1.78
C ILE A 222 -11.22 -5.97 1.14
N GLY A 223 -12.29 -6.14 1.91
CA GLY A 223 -13.58 -6.56 1.36
C GLY A 223 -14.76 -5.99 2.12
N TYR A 224 -15.90 -6.01 1.45
CA TYR A 224 -17.14 -5.45 1.95
C TYR A 224 -17.74 -6.32 3.04
N HIS A 225 -18.37 -5.70 4.03
CA HIS A 225 -19.18 -6.39 5.03
C HIS A 225 -20.61 -5.85 4.95
N ASN A 226 -21.58 -6.75 5.08
CA ASN A 226 -22.96 -6.33 5.33
C ASN A 226 -23.05 -5.67 6.71
N SER A 227 -24.15 -4.96 6.95
CA SER A 227 -24.45 -4.31 8.24
C SER A 227 -24.53 -5.27 9.43
N ASP A 228 -24.73 -6.58 9.18
CA ASP A 228 -24.70 -7.64 10.18
C ASP A 228 -23.29 -8.23 10.43
N GLY A 229 -22.26 -7.68 9.77
CA GLY A 229 -20.88 -8.13 9.86
C GLY A 229 -20.56 -9.37 9.01
N THR A 230 -21.48 -9.82 8.15
CA THR A 230 -21.20 -10.91 7.21
C THR A 230 -20.32 -10.42 6.05
N ILE A 231 -19.34 -11.24 5.70
CA ILE A 231 -18.32 -10.91 4.71
C ILE A 231 -18.90 -11.05 3.30
N VAL A 232 -18.84 -9.98 2.51
CA VAL A 232 -19.29 -9.95 1.11
C VAL A 232 -18.15 -9.45 0.23
N ASN A 233 -17.82 -10.20 -0.83
CA ASN A 233 -16.86 -9.73 -1.84
C ASN A 233 -15.46 -9.36 -1.30
N VAL A 234 -14.90 -10.18 -0.38
CA VAL A 234 -13.48 -10.05 -0.01
C VAL A 234 -12.57 -10.50 -1.13
N ARG A 235 -11.46 -9.77 -1.28
CA ARG A 235 -10.37 -10.15 -2.16
C ARG A 235 -9.12 -10.57 -1.38
N VAL A 236 -8.43 -11.56 -1.91
CA VAL A 236 -7.16 -12.08 -1.39
C VAL A 236 -6.06 -11.68 -2.37
N ARG A 237 -4.98 -11.12 -1.84
CA ARG A 237 -3.78 -10.78 -2.59
C ARG A 237 -2.72 -11.88 -2.41
N PHE A 238 -1.96 -12.15 -3.47
CA PHE A 238 -0.87 -13.13 -3.46
C PHE A 238 0.46 -12.41 -3.48
N THR A 239 1.37 -12.84 -2.60
CA THR A 239 2.77 -12.46 -2.66
C THR A 239 3.64 -13.68 -2.88
N ILE A 240 4.65 -13.56 -3.73
CA ILE A 240 5.64 -14.59 -3.99
C ILE A 240 7.01 -14.04 -3.68
N GLU A 241 7.67 -14.65 -2.71
CA GLU A 241 9.01 -14.26 -2.30
C GLU A 241 9.98 -15.40 -2.55
N VAL A 242 11.20 -15.06 -2.96
CA VAL A 242 12.33 -15.99 -2.96
C VAL A 242 13.39 -15.40 -2.05
N VAL A 243 13.83 -16.15 -1.06
CA VAL A 243 14.77 -15.73 -0.03
C VAL A 243 16.01 -16.61 -0.08
N GLU A 244 17.20 -16.01 -0.13
CA GLU A 244 18.47 -16.71 0.06
C GLU A 244 18.79 -16.80 1.55
N VAL A 245 18.92 -18.03 2.06
CA VAL A 245 19.22 -18.26 3.48
C VAL A 245 20.72 -18.36 3.74
N ALA A 246 21.16 -17.72 4.84
CA ALA A 246 22.58 -17.67 5.20
C ALA A 246 23.18 -19.05 5.51
N ALA A 247 22.40 -19.96 6.12
CA ALA A 247 22.81 -21.34 6.38
C ALA A 247 21.60 -22.30 6.40
N ILE A 248 21.75 -23.46 5.73
CA ILE A 248 20.81 -24.57 5.86
C ILE A 248 21.12 -25.26 7.19
N GLY A 249 20.27 -25.08 8.18
CA GLY A 249 20.43 -25.65 9.53
C GLY A 249 20.55 -24.64 10.67
N ALA A 250 20.42 -23.33 10.41
CA ALA A 250 20.04 -22.42 11.48
C ALA A 250 18.61 -22.80 11.89
N ALA A 251 18.47 -23.47 13.03
CA ALA A 251 17.19 -23.80 13.62
C ALA A 251 16.30 -22.56 13.56
N GLY A 252 15.28 -22.58 12.70
CA GLY A 252 14.17 -21.67 12.84
C GLY A 252 13.66 -21.88 14.26
N SER A 253 13.70 -20.86 15.09
CA SER A 253 13.06 -20.93 16.40
C SER A 253 11.60 -21.26 16.12
N SER A 254 11.17 -22.46 16.51
CA SER A 254 9.75 -22.79 16.55
C SER A 254 9.14 -21.86 17.59
N GLU A 255 8.39 -20.87 17.14
CA GLU A 255 7.50 -20.13 18.03
C GLU A 255 6.47 -21.09 18.65
N PRO A 256 5.83 -20.72 19.78
CA PRO A 256 4.83 -21.55 20.46
C PRO A 256 3.73 -22.13 19.54
N ASP A 257 3.49 -21.50 18.39
CA ASP A 257 2.46 -21.85 17.42
C ASP A 257 2.97 -22.72 16.24
N GLY A 258 4.23 -23.18 16.28
CA GLY A 258 4.81 -24.07 15.26
C GLY A 258 5.32 -23.40 13.97
N CYS A 259 5.36 -22.07 13.92
CA CYS A 259 5.88 -21.29 12.79
C CYS A 259 7.42 -21.33 12.72
N GLN A 260 7.99 -21.42 11.51
CA GLN A 260 9.43 -21.28 11.25
C GLN A 260 9.77 -19.88 10.74
N VAL A 261 10.76 -19.21 11.35
CA VAL A 261 11.30 -17.93 10.87
C VAL A 261 12.48 -18.21 9.95
N VAL A 262 12.48 -17.60 8.76
CA VAL A 262 13.55 -17.73 7.76
C VAL A 262 14.35 -16.43 7.69
N ALA A 263 15.53 -16.43 8.29
CA ALA A 263 16.48 -15.32 8.15
C ALA A 263 17.23 -15.43 6.80
N GLY A 264 17.16 -14.40 5.97
CA GLY A 264 17.81 -14.40 4.67
C GLY A 264 17.70 -13.08 3.92
N GLU A 265 18.31 -13.02 2.74
CA GLU A 265 18.21 -11.88 1.82
C GLU A 265 17.08 -12.15 0.82
N ARG A 266 16.12 -11.23 0.70
CA ARG A 266 15.05 -11.34 -0.30
C ARG A 266 15.63 -11.14 -1.69
N ILE A 267 15.49 -12.15 -2.55
CA ILE A 267 16.01 -12.19 -3.91
C ILE A 267 14.93 -11.96 -4.97
N LEU A 268 13.66 -12.13 -4.64
CA LEU A 268 12.55 -11.86 -5.57
C LEU A 268 11.27 -11.61 -4.77
N SER A 269 10.39 -10.72 -5.25
CA SER A 269 9.18 -10.30 -4.52
C SER A 269 7.99 -9.93 -5.43
N ALA A 270 7.25 -10.89 -5.99
CA ALA A 270 6.09 -10.55 -6.83
C ALA A 270 4.81 -10.38 -6.00
N ALA A 271 4.08 -9.30 -6.21
CA ALA A 271 2.69 -9.15 -5.76
C ALA A 271 1.73 -9.26 -6.97
N TYR A 272 0.60 -9.94 -6.80
CA TYR A 272 -0.43 -10.05 -7.84
C TYR A 272 -1.69 -9.28 -7.47
N ASP A 273 -2.49 -8.94 -8.48
CA ASP A 273 -3.79 -8.33 -8.29
C ASP A 273 -4.69 -9.17 -7.36
N PRO A 274 -5.48 -8.52 -6.48
CA PRO A 274 -6.39 -9.24 -5.60
C PRO A 274 -7.44 -10.04 -6.38
N VAL A 275 -7.70 -11.27 -5.95
CA VAL A 275 -8.74 -12.15 -6.52
C VAL A 275 -9.86 -12.38 -5.50
N PRO A 276 -11.08 -12.75 -5.91
CA PRO A 276 -12.13 -13.11 -4.97
C PRO A 276 -11.67 -14.18 -3.98
N ALA A 277 -12.07 -14.06 -2.71
CA ALA A 277 -11.75 -15.00 -1.64
C ALA A 277 -12.56 -16.31 -1.77
N LYS A 278 -12.38 -17.01 -2.89
CA LYS A 278 -13.00 -18.29 -3.23
C LYS A 278 -11.89 -19.25 -3.64
N VAL A 279 -12.02 -20.52 -3.23
CA VAL A 279 -11.05 -21.58 -3.53
C VAL A 279 -10.73 -21.62 -5.02
N GLU A 280 -11.75 -21.67 -5.90
CA GLU A 280 -11.56 -21.70 -7.36
C GLU A 280 -10.75 -20.51 -7.90
N SER A 281 -10.96 -19.30 -7.36
CA SER A 281 -10.23 -18.10 -7.78
C SER A 281 -8.77 -18.14 -7.34
N ILE A 282 -8.53 -18.66 -6.13
CA ILE A 282 -7.19 -18.88 -5.59
C ILE A 282 -6.46 -19.96 -6.40
N GLU A 283 -7.09 -21.12 -6.62
CA GLU A 283 -6.51 -22.22 -7.41
C GLU A 283 -6.16 -21.77 -8.82
N HIS A 284 -7.05 -20.99 -9.46
CA HIS A 284 -6.77 -20.42 -10.76
C HIS A 284 -5.54 -19.50 -10.75
N MET A 285 -5.41 -18.62 -9.75
CA MET A 285 -4.25 -17.75 -9.58
C MET A 285 -2.97 -18.55 -9.32
N LEU A 286 -3.05 -19.58 -8.48
CA LEU A 286 -1.93 -20.48 -8.18
C LEU A 286 -1.41 -21.16 -9.45
N VAL A 287 -2.29 -21.80 -10.22
CA VAL A 287 -1.92 -22.57 -11.41
C VAL A 287 -1.47 -21.67 -12.57
N ARG A 288 -2.14 -20.52 -12.78
CA ARG A 288 -1.86 -19.64 -13.93
C ARG A 288 -0.66 -18.75 -13.75
N LYS A 289 -0.37 -18.29 -12.53
CA LYS A 289 0.66 -17.28 -12.27
C LYS A 289 1.67 -17.71 -11.22
N ALA A 290 1.20 -18.14 -10.05
CA ALA A 290 2.07 -18.28 -8.89
C ALA A 290 3.06 -19.46 -9.01
N LEU A 291 2.54 -20.66 -9.23
CA LEU A 291 3.33 -21.87 -9.36
C LEU A 291 4.28 -21.83 -10.56
N PRO A 292 3.87 -21.34 -11.76
CA PRO A 292 4.81 -21.12 -12.85
C PRO A 292 5.98 -20.18 -12.52
N LEU A 293 5.74 -19.11 -11.73
CA LEU A 293 6.82 -18.25 -11.28
C LEU A 293 7.77 -19.01 -10.35
N CYS A 294 7.24 -19.75 -9.38
CA CYS A 294 8.03 -20.57 -8.47
C CYS A 294 8.84 -21.63 -9.23
N ASP A 295 8.25 -22.32 -10.21
CA ASP A 295 8.96 -23.34 -10.98
C ASP A 295 10.10 -22.74 -11.83
N SER A 296 9.90 -21.52 -12.36
CA SER A 296 10.94 -20.78 -13.07
C SER A 296 12.04 -20.17 -12.19
N THR A 297 11.92 -20.25 -10.86
CA THR A 297 12.83 -19.62 -9.88
C THR A 297 13.39 -20.62 -8.88
N THR A 298 13.44 -21.90 -9.26
CA THR A 298 13.86 -23.04 -8.41
C THR A 298 15.37 -23.08 -8.13
N SER A 299 16.18 -22.37 -8.93
CA SER A 299 17.63 -22.32 -8.78
C SER A 299 18.18 -20.91 -9.00
N ARG A 300 19.39 -20.66 -8.49
CA ARG A 300 20.09 -19.39 -8.72
C ARG A 300 20.29 -19.10 -10.21
N ALA A 301 20.61 -20.12 -11.00
CA ALA A 301 20.78 -20.00 -12.45
C ALA A 301 19.46 -19.60 -13.13
N ALA A 302 18.36 -20.28 -12.81
CA ALA A 302 17.06 -19.97 -13.38
C ALA A 302 16.56 -18.56 -13.01
N ILE A 303 16.82 -18.11 -11.78
CA ILE A 303 16.52 -16.75 -11.33
C ILE A 303 17.31 -15.71 -12.14
N VAL A 304 18.62 -15.92 -12.29
CA VAL A 304 19.48 -14.98 -13.03
C VAL A 304 19.12 -14.95 -14.51
N ASP A 305 18.87 -16.12 -15.12
CA ASP A 305 18.43 -16.22 -16.50
C ASP A 305 17.09 -15.49 -16.70
N ARG A 306 16.17 -15.60 -15.74
CA ARG A 306 14.90 -14.86 -15.76
C ARG A 306 15.12 -13.34 -15.69
N TRP A 307 16.02 -12.84 -14.85
CA TRP A 307 16.31 -11.41 -14.79
C TRP A 307 16.85 -10.87 -16.12
N VAL A 308 17.65 -11.65 -16.84
CA VAL A 308 18.25 -11.24 -18.12
C VAL A 308 17.28 -11.40 -19.30
N THR A 309 16.47 -12.46 -19.31
CA THR A 309 15.53 -12.76 -20.40
C THR A 309 14.17 -12.06 -20.23
N GLY A 310 13.86 -11.60 -19.03
CA GLY A 310 12.60 -10.97 -18.69
C GLY A 310 12.50 -9.55 -19.26
N LEU A 311 11.44 -9.34 -20.06
CA LEU A 311 10.91 -8.01 -20.37
C LEU A 311 10.85 -7.17 -19.07
N PRO A 312 11.23 -5.87 -19.11
CA PRO A 312 11.53 -5.04 -17.92
C PRO A 312 10.38 -4.80 -16.92
N TRP A 313 9.25 -5.47 -17.07
CA TRP A 313 8.01 -5.32 -16.27
C TRP A 313 7.74 -6.51 -15.33
N HIS A 314 8.65 -7.49 -15.26
CA HIS A 314 8.49 -8.72 -14.45
C HIS A 314 9.63 -8.99 -13.47
N VAL A 315 10.53 -8.02 -13.26
CA VAL A 315 11.48 -8.03 -12.15
C VAL A 315 10.80 -7.28 -11.00
N PRO A 316 10.42 -7.96 -9.91
CA PRO A 316 9.76 -7.29 -8.82
C PRO A 316 10.78 -6.55 -7.94
N ASP A 317 10.46 -5.30 -7.57
CA ASP A 317 11.05 -4.46 -6.51
C ASP A 317 12.59 -4.28 -6.45
N MET A 318 13.37 -4.95 -7.29
CA MET A 318 14.81 -4.80 -7.32
C MET A 318 15.28 -3.95 -8.49
N LEU A 319 16.05 -2.93 -8.15
CA LEU A 319 16.80 -2.14 -9.12
C LEU A 319 17.79 -3.07 -9.83
N SER A 320 17.96 -2.93 -11.14
CA SER A 320 18.80 -3.80 -11.98
C SER A 320 20.25 -3.98 -11.49
N TRP A 321 20.79 -3.02 -10.73
CA TRP A 321 22.11 -3.11 -10.11
C TRP A 321 22.14 -4.01 -8.85
N GLN A 322 21.04 -4.15 -8.11
CA GLN A 322 20.94 -5.10 -6.98
C GLN A 322 20.93 -6.53 -7.52
N ALA A 323 20.13 -6.79 -8.56
CA ALA A 323 20.12 -8.06 -9.26
C ALA A 323 21.50 -8.41 -9.85
N ALA A 324 22.21 -7.40 -10.40
CA ALA A 324 23.58 -7.59 -10.89
C ALA A 324 24.58 -7.95 -9.77
N ASP A 325 24.47 -7.33 -8.60
CA ASP A 325 25.30 -7.67 -7.44
C ASP A 325 25.08 -9.11 -6.98
N ILE A 326 23.82 -9.54 -6.85
CA ILE A 326 23.44 -10.91 -6.49
C ILE A 326 23.96 -11.90 -7.55
N ALA A 327 23.70 -11.64 -8.83
CA ALA A 327 24.17 -12.48 -9.93
C ALA A 327 25.71 -12.62 -9.91
N ALA A 328 26.44 -11.54 -9.64
CA ALA A 328 27.89 -11.55 -9.53
C ALA A 328 28.38 -12.35 -8.30
N ARG A 329 27.75 -12.18 -7.13
CA ARG A 329 28.03 -12.97 -5.91
C ARG A 329 27.83 -14.46 -6.13
N TRP A 330 26.82 -14.84 -6.91
CA TRP A 330 26.55 -16.22 -7.29
C TRP A 330 27.43 -16.73 -8.45
N GLY A 331 28.31 -15.91 -9.01
CA GLY A 331 29.28 -16.30 -10.04
C GLY A 331 28.82 -16.09 -11.49
N PHE A 332 27.62 -15.57 -11.72
CA PHE A 332 27.06 -15.32 -13.07
C PHE A 332 27.52 -13.97 -13.64
N ARG A 333 28.84 -13.75 -13.74
CA ARG A 333 29.43 -12.46 -14.14
C ARG A 333 28.94 -11.93 -15.49
N LYS A 334 28.72 -12.81 -16.48
CA LYS A 334 28.20 -12.40 -17.80
C LYS A 334 26.80 -11.80 -17.67
N HIS A 335 25.90 -12.49 -16.97
CA HIS A 335 24.55 -12.01 -16.71
C HIS A 335 24.54 -10.73 -15.86
N ALA A 336 25.42 -10.62 -14.87
CA ALA A 336 25.58 -9.39 -14.09
C ALA A 336 25.94 -8.18 -14.97
N ARG A 337 26.86 -8.34 -15.94
CA ARG A 337 27.15 -7.28 -16.93
C ARG A 337 25.94 -6.94 -17.79
N ASP A 338 25.20 -7.95 -18.24
CA ASP A 338 24.02 -7.73 -19.07
C ASP A 338 22.94 -6.97 -18.30
N LEU A 339 22.71 -7.29 -17.03
CA LEU A 339 21.81 -6.53 -16.14
C LEU A 339 22.26 -5.07 -15.93
N LEU A 340 23.57 -4.83 -15.79
CA LEU A 340 24.11 -3.48 -15.66
C LEU A 340 23.92 -2.63 -16.93
N LYS A 341 23.99 -3.22 -18.13
CA LYS A 341 23.73 -2.51 -19.40
C LYS A 341 22.31 -1.93 -19.47
N HIS A 342 21.36 -2.58 -18.83
CA HIS A 342 19.95 -2.16 -18.79
C HIS A 342 19.65 -1.17 -17.66
N THR A 343 20.63 -0.85 -16.82
CA THR A 343 20.48 0.18 -15.78
C THR A 343 20.60 1.57 -16.42
N PRO A 344 19.69 2.53 -16.13
CA PRO A 344 19.80 3.89 -16.64
C PRO A 344 21.20 4.47 -16.41
N GLY A 345 21.83 4.95 -17.50
CA GLY A 345 23.22 5.40 -17.48
C GLY A 345 23.42 6.51 -16.46
N ARG A 346 24.35 6.30 -15.50
CA ARG A 346 24.78 7.17 -14.37
C ARG A 346 24.21 6.86 -12.98
N HIS A 347 23.66 5.67 -12.74
CA HIS A 347 23.37 5.28 -11.36
C HIS A 347 24.68 4.95 -10.60
N LYS A 348 25.03 5.75 -9.58
CA LYS A 348 26.28 5.60 -8.79
C LYS A 348 26.45 4.17 -8.25
N GLN A 349 25.36 3.58 -7.77
CA GLN A 349 25.32 2.21 -7.26
C GLN A 349 25.66 1.16 -8.33
N ALA A 350 25.28 1.38 -9.60
CA ALA A 350 25.63 0.46 -10.69
C ALA A 350 27.14 0.47 -10.96
N ALA A 351 27.78 1.64 -10.90
CA ALA A 351 29.23 1.77 -11.01
C ALA A 351 29.96 1.12 -9.82
N GLU A 352 29.43 1.28 -8.60
CA GLU A 352 29.97 0.63 -7.39
C GLU A 352 29.89 -0.90 -7.49
N VAL A 353 28.77 -1.46 -7.98
CA VAL A 353 28.62 -2.90 -8.21
C VAL A 353 29.59 -3.38 -9.30
N ALA A 354 29.72 -2.65 -10.41
CA ALA A 354 30.68 -2.99 -11.47
C ALA A 354 32.12 -3.01 -10.95
N ALA A 355 32.52 -2.00 -10.16
CA ALA A 355 33.84 -1.92 -9.56
C ALA A 355 34.09 -3.03 -8.53
N ARG A 356 33.11 -3.31 -7.65
CA ARG A 356 33.19 -4.35 -6.60
C ARG A 356 33.46 -5.74 -7.18
N HIS A 357 32.85 -6.05 -8.33
CA HIS A 357 32.88 -7.39 -8.92
C HIS A 357 33.78 -7.49 -10.17
N HIS A 358 34.49 -6.43 -10.53
CA HIS A 358 35.33 -6.35 -11.74
C HIS A 358 34.56 -6.71 -13.03
N LEU A 359 33.37 -6.12 -13.20
CA LEU A 359 32.44 -6.42 -14.30
C LEU A 359 32.64 -5.53 -15.52
#